data_AF-Q8L2Z5-F1
#
_entry.id   AF-Q8L2Z5-F1
#
_cell.length_a   1.000
_cell.length_b   1.000
_cell.length_c   1.000
_cell.angle_alpha   90.00
_cell.angle_beta   90.00
_cell.angle_gamma   90.00
#
_symmetry.space_group_name_H-M   'P 1'
#
loop_
_entity.id
_entity.type
_entity.pdbx_description
1 polymer ?
#
loop_
_entity_poly.entity_id
_entity_poly.type
_entity_poly.pdbx_seq_one_letter_code
_entity_poly.pdbx_strand_id
1 'polypeptide(L)'
;GLEWTCCSESFIRSAHPLVKDVVLSMISLDYDDTIMAAAGHQAEAILEETRAKHKGQYILAVEGNPPLNEGGMFCIDGGKPFVEKLKMMAEDAMAIIAWGACASWGCVQAAKPNPTQATPIDKVITNKPIIKVPGCPPIAEVMTGVVTFITTFGKLPELDRQGRPKMFYSQRIHDKCYR
;
A
#
# COMPACT_ATOMS: atom_id res chain seq x y z
N GLY A 1 1.39 7.78 -3.24
CA GLY A 1 2.39 8.64 -2.54
C GLY A 1 3.44 9.11 -3.54
N LEU A 2 4.73 9.28 -3.16
CA LEU A 2 5.80 9.31 -4.18
C LEU A 2 5.97 7.91 -4.76
N GLU A 3 5.59 7.76 -6.02
CA GLU A 3 5.54 6.48 -6.72
C GLU A 3 5.68 6.67 -8.24
N TRP A 4 5.76 5.56 -8.96
CA TRP A 4 5.62 5.51 -10.41
C TRP A 4 4.45 4.60 -10.84
N THR A 5 3.58 4.23 -9.88
CA THR A 5 2.30 3.50 -10.07
C THR A 5 2.45 2.06 -10.60
N CYS A 6 3.63 1.45 -10.44
CA CYS A 6 3.83 0.06 -10.90
C CYS A 6 3.06 -0.97 -10.07
N CYS A 7 2.72 -0.67 -8.81
CA CYS A 7 2.06 -1.65 -7.96
C CYS A 7 0.59 -1.74 -8.36
N SER A 8 -0.09 -0.61 -8.57
CA SER A 8 -1.42 -0.57 -9.17
C SER A 8 -1.43 -1.22 -10.56
N GLU A 9 -0.44 -0.94 -11.41
CA GLU A 9 -0.30 -1.63 -12.69
C GLU A 9 -0.10 -3.13 -12.53
N SER A 10 0.72 -3.60 -11.58
CA SER A 10 0.89 -5.03 -11.34
C SER A 10 -0.38 -5.67 -10.80
N PHE A 11 -1.08 -5.01 -9.89
CA PHE A 11 -2.31 -5.49 -9.29
C PHE A 11 -3.32 -5.86 -10.38
N ILE A 12 -3.57 -4.96 -11.35
CA ILE A 12 -4.51 -5.20 -12.46
C ILE A 12 -4.09 -6.32 -13.43
N ARG A 13 -2.84 -6.80 -13.37
CA ARG A 13 -2.37 -7.94 -14.18
C ARG A 13 -2.66 -9.31 -13.57
N SER A 14 -3.25 -9.37 -12.36
CA SER A 14 -3.54 -10.65 -11.71
C SER A 14 -4.46 -11.51 -12.57
N ALA A 15 -4.02 -12.74 -12.85
CA ALA A 15 -4.81 -13.71 -13.61
C ALA A 15 -5.88 -14.39 -12.74
N HIS A 16 -5.56 -14.72 -11.49
CA HIS A 16 -6.44 -15.47 -10.59
C HIS A 16 -6.26 -15.04 -9.12
N PRO A 17 -7.24 -14.34 -8.50
CA PRO A 17 -8.46 -13.80 -9.11
C PRO A 17 -8.16 -12.66 -10.10
N LEU A 18 -9.07 -12.43 -11.05
CA LEU A 18 -9.02 -11.23 -11.89
C LEU A 18 -9.32 -10.00 -11.02
N VAL A 19 -8.70 -8.86 -11.29
CA VAL A 19 -8.98 -7.65 -10.51
C VAL A 19 -10.43 -7.19 -10.61
N LYS A 20 -11.08 -7.45 -11.74
CA LYS A 20 -12.54 -7.29 -11.84
C LYS A 20 -13.27 -8.01 -10.72
N ASP A 21 -12.93 -9.27 -10.45
CA ASP A 21 -13.60 -10.08 -9.43
C ASP A 21 -13.21 -9.62 -8.03
N VAL A 22 -11.95 -9.17 -7.85
CA VAL A 22 -11.50 -8.58 -6.59
C VAL A 22 -12.33 -7.34 -6.25
N VAL A 23 -12.43 -6.39 -7.17
CA VAL A 23 -13.12 -5.10 -6.96
C VAL A 23 -14.63 -5.23 -6.92
N LEU A 24 -15.23 -6.15 -7.70
CA LEU A 24 -16.69 -6.28 -7.77
C LEU A 24 -17.27 -7.29 -6.77
N SER A 25 -16.46 -8.20 -6.23
CA SER A 25 -16.98 -9.34 -5.47
C SER A 25 -16.21 -9.68 -4.19
N MET A 26 -14.98 -9.18 -4.00
CA MET A 26 -14.17 -9.53 -2.82
C MET A 26 -13.96 -8.37 -1.86
N ILE A 27 -13.73 -7.17 -2.37
CA ILE A 27 -13.48 -5.97 -1.56
C ILE A 27 -14.32 -4.80 -2.07
N SER A 28 -14.65 -3.87 -1.17
CA SER A 28 -15.07 -2.53 -1.56
C SER A 28 -13.83 -1.66 -1.69
N LEU A 29 -13.42 -1.34 -2.92
CA LEU A 29 -12.31 -0.42 -3.16
C LEU A 29 -12.85 1.02 -3.13
N ASP A 30 -12.99 1.56 -1.92
CA ASP A 30 -13.70 2.82 -1.69
C ASP A 30 -12.92 4.06 -2.17
N TYR A 31 -11.58 3.97 -2.20
CA TYR A 31 -10.73 5.08 -2.63
C TYR A 31 -9.49 4.56 -3.36
N ASP A 32 -9.27 5.04 -4.58
CA ASP A 32 -8.05 4.85 -5.37
C ASP A 32 -7.97 5.96 -6.43
N ASP A 33 -7.00 6.86 -6.27
CA ASP A 33 -6.80 8.02 -7.17
C ASP A 33 -6.62 7.61 -8.65
N THR A 34 -6.19 6.37 -8.92
CA THR A 34 -5.89 5.88 -10.27
C THR A 34 -7.15 5.56 -11.07
N ILE A 35 -8.20 5.05 -10.42
CA ILE A 35 -9.37 4.47 -11.08
C ILE A 35 -10.72 5.01 -10.59
N MET A 36 -10.74 5.83 -9.54
CA MET A 36 -11.97 6.42 -9.03
C MET A 36 -12.55 7.46 -10.02
N ALA A 37 -13.88 7.55 -10.07
CA ALA A 37 -14.56 8.52 -10.92
C ALA A 37 -14.56 9.95 -10.35
N ALA A 38 -14.53 10.08 -9.01
CA ALA A 38 -14.55 11.37 -8.33
C ALA A 38 -13.15 12.02 -8.32
N ALA A 39 -13.11 13.35 -8.38
CA ALA A 39 -11.87 14.14 -8.34
C ALA A 39 -12.06 15.38 -7.45
N GLY A 40 -10.95 16.01 -7.04
CA GLY A 40 -10.99 17.22 -6.22
C GLY A 40 -11.75 17.01 -4.91
N HIS A 41 -12.64 17.94 -4.56
CA HIS A 41 -13.38 17.91 -3.30
C HIS A 41 -14.27 16.68 -3.13
N GLN A 42 -14.79 16.10 -4.22
CA GLN A 42 -15.56 14.87 -4.17
C GLN A 42 -14.69 13.68 -3.75
N ALA A 43 -13.43 13.64 -4.20
CA ALA A 43 -12.48 12.61 -3.77
C ALA A 43 -12.11 12.78 -2.29
N GLU A 44 -11.85 14.02 -1.86
CA GLU A 44 -11.55 14.32 -0.45
C GLU A 44 -12.72 13.94 0.49
N ALA A 45 -13.97 14.19 0.07
CA ALA A 45 -15.16 13.82 0.83
C ALA A 45 -15.28 12.31 1.05
N ILE A 46 -14.89 11.49 0.06
CA ILE A 46 -14.92 10.02 0.16
C ILE A 46 -13.98 9.55 1.27
N LEU A 47 -12.79 10.13 1.42
CA LEU A 47 -11.85 9.75 2.48
C LEU A 47 -12.45 9.95 3.87
N GLU A 48 -13.06 11.12 4.11
CA GLU A 48 -13.71 11.42 5.39
C GLU A 48 -14.93 10.53 5.64
N GLU A 49 -15.71 10.25 4.60
CA GLU A 49 -16.85 9.33 4.66
C GLU A 49 -16.40 7.90 5.01
N THR A 50 -15.37 7.38 4.34
CA THR A 50 -14.79 6.05 4.62
C THR A 50 -14.28 5.98 6.05
N ARG A 51 -13.60 7.03 6.55
CA ARG A 51 -13.17 7.10 7.94
C ARG A 51 -14.34 7.08 8.91
N ALA A 52 -15.38 7.86 8.67
CA ALA A 52 -16.55 7.95 9.54
C ALA A 52 -17.34 6.63 9.58
N LYS A 53 -17.50 5.96 8.43
CA LYS A 53 -18.31 4.73 8.31
C LYS A 53 -17.57 3.46 8.70
N HIS A 54 -16.27 3.37 8.40
CA HIS A 54 -15.50 2.13 8.50
C HIS A 54 -14.33 2.21 9.49
N LYS A 55 -14.38 3.15 10.45
CA LYS A 55 -13.36 3.34 11.49
C LYS A 55 -12.98 2.01 12.16
N GLY A 56 -11.69 1.69 12.12
CA GLY A 56 -11.10 0.48 12.69
C GLY A 56 -11.32 -0.81 11.89
N GLN A 57 -12.02 -0.74 10.75
CA GLN A 57 -12.42 -1.90 9.94
C GLN A 57 -11.77 -1.92 8.56
N TYR A 58 -11.44 -0.77 7.98
CA TYR A 58 -10.82 -0.73 6.66
C TYR A 58 -9.33 -1.05 6.69
N ILE A 59 -8.84 -1.54 5.56
CA ILE A 59 -7.41 -1.77 5.32
C ILE A 59 -6.88 -0.61 4.49
N LEU A 60 -5.78 -0.01 4.95
CA LEU A 60 -5.11 1.05 4.21
C LEU A 60 -4.04 0.43 3.29
N ALA A 61 -4.30 0.42 1.99
CA ALA A 61 -3.29 0.11 0.98
C ALA A 61 -2.47 1.36 0.68
N VAL A 62 -1.14 1.27 0.75
CA VAL A 62 -0.24 2.38 0.44
C VAL A 62 0.71 1.98 -0.68
N GLU A 63 0.59 2.64 -1.82
CA GLU A 63 1.63 2.70 -2.83
C GLU A 63 2.48 3.97 -2.65
N GLY A 64 3.79 3.82 -2.88
CA GLY A 64 4.73 4.91 -2.70
C GLY A 64 5.13 5.19 -1.25
N ASN A 65 5.75 6.33 -1.03
CA ASN A 65 6.17 6.77 0.31
C ASN A 65 6.07 8.29 0.50
N PRO A 66 6.01 8.77 1.77
CA PRO A 66 6.11 10.19 2.08
C PRO A 66 7.56 10.70 2.00
N PRO A 67 7.81 11.83 1.31
CA PRO A 67 9.04 12.59 1.49
C PRO A 67 8.97 13.40 2.80
N LEU A 68 10.09 13.52 3.50
CA LEU A 68 10.17 14.30 4.75
C LEU A 68 10.95 15.60 4.62
N ASN A 69 11.68 15.80 3.51
CA ASN A 69 12.40 17.03 3.26
C ASN A 69 11.45 18.18 2.86
N GLU A 70 11.88 19.44 3.04
CA GLU A 70 11.10 20.65 2.70
C GLU A 70 9.67 20.64 3.28
N GLY A 71 9.52 20.20 4.53
CA GLY A 71 8.21 20.10 5.20
C GLY A 71 7.27 19.05 4.59
N GLY A 72 7.79 18.13 3.77
CA GLY A 72 7.00 17.11 3.07
C GLY A 72 6.36 17.57 1.76
N MET A 73 6.67 18.80 1.31
CA MET A 73 6.06 19.41 0.13
C MET A 73 6.54 18.84 -1.21
N PHE A 74 7.48 17.89 -1.21
CA PHE A 74 7.82 17.14 -2.43
C PHE A 74 6.68 16.23 -2.92
N CYS A 75 5.68 15.96 -2.09
CA CYS A 75 4.46 15.26 -2.46
C CYS A 75 3.26 15.95 -1.80
N ILE A 76 2.47 16.66 -2.61
CA ILE A 76 1.36 17.50 -2.16
C ILE A 76 0.05 16.86 -2.61
N ASP A 77 -0.89 16.70 -1.69
CA ASP A 77 -2.24 16.18 -1.91
C ASP A 77 -3.23 17.14 -1.24
N GLY A 78 -4.25 17.62 -1.98
CA GLY A 78 -5.23 18.59 -1.44
C GLY A 78 -4.61 19.89 -0.92
N GLY A 79 -3.44 20.29 -1.46
CA GLY A 79 -2.69 21.47 -0.99
C GLY A 79 -1.93 21.28 0.32
N LYS A 80 -1.86 20.04 0.85
CA LYS A 80 -1.13 19.68 2.08
C LYS A 80 -0.07 18.62 1.81
N PRO A 81 0.93 18.46 2.69
CA PRO A 81 1.88 17.35 2.60
C PRO A 81 1.16 15.99 2.64
N PHE A 82 1.51 15.09 1.71
CA PHE A 82 0.93 13.73 1.65
C PHE A 82 1.05 12.96 2.98
N VAL A 83 2.10 13.24 3.77
CA VAL A 83 2.31 12.61 5.08
C VAL A 83 1.16 12.88 6.06
N GLU A 84 0.43 14.00 5.92
CA GLU A 84 -0.74 14.30 6.74
C GLU A 84 -1.91 13.37 6.40
N LYS A 85 -2.25 13.24 5.11
CA LYS A 85 -3.27 12.30 4.61
C LYS A 85 -2.94 10.86 5.00
N LEU A 86 -1.67 10.47 4.88
CA LEU A 86 -1.19 9.16 5.31
C LEU A 86 -1.43 8.91 6.80
N LYS A 87 -1.04 9.84 7.69
CA LYS A 87 -1.23 9.70 9.14
C LYS A 87 -2.70 9.65 9.52
N MET A 88 -3.50 10.51 8.91
CA MET A 88 -4.94 10.62 9.12
C MET A 88 -5.66 9.30 8.79
N MET A 89 -5.40 8.72 7.62
CA MET A 89 -5.98 7.43 7.24
C MET A 89 -5.36 6.26 8.02
N ALA A 90 -4.09 6.34 8.40
CA ALA A 90 -3.46 5.26 9.17
C ALA A 90 -4.05 5.15 10.58
N GLU A 91 -4.44 6.25 11.22
CA GLU A 91 -4.95 6.27 12.60
C GLU A 91 -6.22 5.42 12.77
N ASP A 92 -7.12 5.46 11.79
CA ASP A 92 -8.39 4.74 11.84
C ASP A 92 -8.35 3.39 11.09
N ALA A 93 -7.25 3.03 10.43
CA ALA A 93 -7.13 1.75 9.74
C ALA A 93 -7.01 0.56 10.71
N MET A 94 -7.55 -0.59 10.32
CA MET A 94 -7.35 -1.88 11.00
C MET A 94 -5.89 -2.35 10.85
N ALA A 95 -5.39 -2.30 9.63
CA ALA A 95 -4.04 -2.69 9.23
C ALA A 95 -3.64 -1.92 7.97
N ILE A 96 -2.33 -1.87 7.71
CA ILE A 96 -1.75 -1.19 6.56
C ILE A 96 -1.04 -2.22 5.69
N ILE A 97 -1.29 -2.20 4.38
CA ILE A 97 -0.52 -2.96 3.41
C ILE A 97 0.41 -1.99 2.68
N ALA A 98 1.71 -2.16 2.87
CA ALA A 98 2.75 -1.40 2.20
C ALA A 98 3.12 -2.10 0.88
N TRP A 99 2.52 -1.63 -0.23
CA TRP A 99 2.73 -2.19 -1.55
C TRP A 99 4.07 -1.76 -2.16
N GLY A 100 4.80 -2.75 -2.62
CA GLY A 100 6.05 -2.55 -3.33
C GLY A 100 7.22 -2.13 -2.45
N ALA A 101 8.38 -2.05 -3.07
CA ALA A 101 9.62 -1.62 -2.43
C ALA A 101 9.55 -0.16 -1.96
N CYS A 102 8.71 0.68 -2.58
CA CYS A 102 8.56 2.09 -2.22
C CYS A 102 8.01 2.23 -0.81
N ALA A 103 6.82 1.68 -0.55
CA ALA A 103 6.18 1.72 0.75
C ALA A 103 6.92 0.88 1.79
N SER A 104 7.47 -0.26 1.37
CA SER A 104 8.18 -1.18 2.26
C SER A 104 9.52 -0.63 2.74
N TRP A 105 10.31 -0.02 1.86
CA TRP A 105 11.74 0.27 2.12
C TRP A 105 12.28 1.59 1.56
N GLY A 106 11.54 2.28 0.69
CA GLY A 106 11.98 3.55 0.07
C GLY A 106 12.12 3.49 -1.46
N CYS A 107 12.54 2.35 -2.02
CA CYS A 107 12.81 2.15 -3.46
C CYS A 107 13.76 3.19 -4.08
N VAL A 108 13.59 3.49 -5.38
CA VAL A 108 14.51 4.30 -6.18
C VAL A 108 14.69 5.71 -5.61
N GLN A 109 13.61 6.31 -5.10
CA GLN A 109 13.62 7.69 -4.62
C GLN A 109 14.40 7.83 -3.31
N ALA A 110 14.55 6.73 -2.56
CA ALA A 110 15.37 6.66 -1.35
C ALA A 110 16.80 6.18 -1.62
N ALA A 111 17.14 5.80 -2.85
CA ALA A 111 18.51 5.45 -3.21
C ALA A 111 19.42 6.68 -3.09
N LYS A 112 20.73 6.46 -2.89
CA LYS A 112 21.70 7.55 -2.74
C LYS A 112 21.57 8.55 -3.90
N PRO A 113 21.40 9.86 -3.65
CA PRO A 113 21.59 10.56 -2.36
C PRO A 113 20.30 10.79 -1.53
N ASN A 114 19.14 10.28 -1.93
CA ASN A 114 17.83 10.51 -1.31
C ASN A 114 17.47 12.01 -1.13
N PRO A 115 17.30 12.76 -2.24
CA PRO A 115 17.14 14.22 -2.18
C PRO A 115 15.84 14.67 -1.49
N THR A 116 14.78 13.87 -1.56
CA THR A 116 13.46 14.20 -0.99
C THR A 116 13.29 13.65 0.43
N GLN A 117 14.28 12.92 0.95
CA GLN A 117 14.16 12.12 2.19
C GLN A 117 12.92 11.21 2.15
N ALA A 118 12.74 10.51 1.03
CA ALA A 118 11.71 9.49 0.88
C ALA A 118 11.87 8.41 1.96
N THR A 119 10.82 8.22 2.76
CA THR A 119 10.88 7.43 3.99
C THR A 119 9.81 6.34 3.97
N PRO A 120 10.15 5.06 4.21
CA PRO A 120 9.17 3.98 4.15
C PRO A 120 8.07 4.11 5.22
N ILE A 121 6.92 3.47 5.00
CA ILE A 121 5.71 3.68 5.80
C ILE A 121 5.92 3.30 7.27
N ASP A 122 6.68 2.24 7.53
CA ASP A 122 6.97 1.76 8.89
C ASP A 122 7.87 2.68 9.72
N LYS A 123 8.50 3.69 9.09
CA LYS A 123 9.24 4.74 9.78
C LYS A 123 8.38 5.95 10.11
N VAL A 124 7.22 6.08 9.47
CA VAL A 124 6.28 7.19 9.68
C VAL A 124 5.11 6.77 10.57
N ILE A 125 4.59 5.56 10.37
CA ILE A 125 3.50 4.98 11.13
C ILE A 125 4.05 3.84 11.99
N THR A 126 3.95 3.98 13.31
CA THR A 126 4.54 3.03 14.27
C THR A 126 3.51 2.36 15.18
N ASN A 127 2.26 2.79 15.14
CA ASN A 127 1.18 2.36 16.02
C ASN A 127 0.17 1.41 15.35
N LYS A 128 0.47 0.88 14.15
CA LYS A 128 -0.42 0.02 13.38
C LYS A 128 0.31 -1.22 12.84
N PRO A 129 -0.40 -2.36 12.66
CA PRO A 129 0.15 -3.50 11.94
C PRO A 129 0.44 -3.12 10.48
N ILE A 130 1.68 -3.34 10.03
CA ILE A 130 2.11 -3.06 8.65
C ILE A 130 2.57 -4.36 7.99
N ILE A 131 1.90 -4.72 6.90
CA ILE A 131 2.24 -5.85 6.04
C ILE A 131 3.07 -5.32 4.88
N LYS A 132 4.36 -5.66 4.86
CA LYS A 132 5.25 -5.30 3.75
C LYS A 132 5.13 -6.32 2.64
N VAL A 133 4.69 -5.89 1.46
CA VAL A 133 4.67 -6.72 0.26
C VAL A 133 5.67 -6.15 -0.75
N PRO A 134 6.98 -6.42 -0.57
CA PRO A 134 8.02 -5.79 -1.37
C PRO A 134 8.12 -6.40 -2.77
N GLY A 135 8.72 -5.64 -3.68
CA GLY A 135 8.82 -5.95 -5.10
C GLY A 135 8.70 -4.65 -5.90
N CYS A 136 9.23 -4.62 -7.12
CA CYS A 136 9.34 -3.39 -7.89
C CYS A 136 8.83 -3.56 -9.34
N PRO A 137 7.56 -3.96 -9.55
CA PRO A 137 6.50 -4.18 -8.55
C PRO A 137 6.50 -5.59 -7.92
N PRO A 138 5.70 -5.83 -6.87
CA PRO A 138 5.39 -7.19 -6.43
C PRO A 138 4.69 -7.98 -7.54
N ILE A 139 4.76 -9.31 -7.48
CA ILE A 139 4.07 -10.20 -8.42
C ILE A 139 2.55 -10.02 -8.24
N ALA A 140 1.81 -9.90 -9.34
CA ALA A 140 0.37 -9.63 -9.33
C ALA A 140 -0.42 -10.64 -8.47
N GLU A 141 -0.15 -11.92 -8.66
CA GLU A 141 -0.78 -13.04 -7.92
C GLU A 141 -0.40 -13.04 -6.43
N VAL A 142 0.77 -12.50 -6.08
CA VAL A 142 1.16 -12.31 -4.68
C VAL A 142 0.31 -11.21 -4.06
N MET A 143 0.06 -10.11 -4.78
CA MET A 143 -0.78 -9.02 -4.29
C MET A 143 -2.22 -9.48 -4.06
N THR A 144 -2.84 -10.09 -5.07
CA THR A 144 -4.21 -10.61 -4.95
C THR A 144 -4.30 -11.79 -3.98
N GLY A 145 -3.25 -12.60 -3.86
CA GLY A 145 -3.15 -13.67 -2.85
C GLY A 145 -3.19 -13.14 -1.41
N VAL A 146 -2.51 -12.03 -1.12
CA VAL A 146 -2.56 -11.38 0.20
C VAL A 146 -3.98 -10.85 0.49
N VAL A 147 -4.60 -10.16 -0.48
CA VAL A 147 -5.96 -9.64 -0.33
C VAL A 147 -6.95 -10.78 -0.09
N THR A 148 -6.89 -11.82 -0.92
CA THR A 148 -7.74 -13.02 -0.83
C THR A 148 -7.57 -13.72 0.52
N PHE A 149 -6.34 -13.81 1.03
CA PHE A 149 -6.09 -14.41 2.34
C PHE A 149 -6.80 -13.63 3.45
N ILE A 150 -6.68 -12.30 3.45
CA ILE A 150 -7.28 -11.46 4.50
C ILE A 150 -8.80 -11.53 4.44
N THR A 151 -9.39 -11.47 3.24
CA THR A 151 -10.85 -11.55 3.08
C THR A 151 -11.40 -12.92 3.42
N THR A 152 -10.72 -14.00 3.03
CA THR A 152 -11.19 -15.38 3.26
C THR A 152 -11.05 -15.81 4.72
N PHE A 153 -9.93 -15.48 5.37
CA PHE A 153 -9.63 -15.95 6.73
C PHE A 153 -9.94 -14.92 7.82
N GLY A 154 -10.30 -13.68 7.46
CA GLY A 154 -10.61 -12.61 8.42
C GLY A 154 -9.45 -12.25 9.34
N LYS A 155 -8.20 -12.56 8.95
CA LYS A 155 -7.00 -12.32 9.76
C LYS A 155 -5.79 -11.96 8.89
N LEU A 156 -4.80 -11.31 9.51
CA LEU A 156 -3.56 -10.95 8.85
C LEU A 156 -2.69 -12.21 8.59
N PRO A 157 -1.94 -12.27 7.48
CA PRO A 157 -1.05 -13.38 7.19
C PRO A 157 0.11 -13.45 8.20
N GLU A 158 0.68 -14.64 8.37
CA GLU A 158 1.90 -14.77 9.16
C GLU A 158 3.05 -13.99 8.51
N LEU A 159 3.67 -13.12 9.30
CA LEU A 159 4.77 -12.28 8.84
C LEU A 159 6.11 -12.82 9.34
N ASP A 160 7.16 -12.59 8.56
CA ASP A 160 8.54 -12.77 9.02
C ASP A 160 9.01 -11.59 9.88
N ARG A 161 10.26 -11.66 10.38
CA ARG A 161 10.86 -10.60 11.22
C ARG A 161 10.94 -9.22 10.55
N GLN A 162 10.77 -9.13 9.24
CA GLN A 162 10.79 -7.87 8.48
C GLN A 162 9.38 -7.34 8.19
N GLY A 163 8.33 -8.07 8.58
CA GLY A 163 6.93 -7.73 8.31
C GLY A 163 6.43 -8.23 6.96
N ARG A 164 7.10 -9.21 6.33
CA ARG A 164 6.72 -9.74 5.01
C ARG A 164 5.91 -11.04 5.13
N PRO A 165 4.88 -11.27 4.31
CA PRO A 165 4.12 -12.53 4.33
C PRO A 165 5.01 -13.76 4.09
N LYS A 166 5.10 -14.67 5.07
CA LYS A 166 5.93 -15.88 4.98
C LYS A 166 5.56 -16.76 3.78
N MET A 167 4.28 -16.81 3.42
CA MET A 167 3.77 -17.63 2.32
C MET A 167 4.45 -17.32 0.97
N PHE A 168 4.97 -16.10 0.78
CA PHE A 168 5.61 -15.69 -0.47
C PHE A 168 7.10 -15.31 -0.32
N TYR A 169 7.51 -14.84 0.86
CA TYR A 169 8.86 -14.26 1.07
C TYR A 169 9.76 -15.06 2.02
N SER A 170 9.38 -16.29 2.39
CA SER A 170 10.16 -17.14 3.30
C SER A 170 11.40 -17.78 2.67
N GLN A 171 11.43 -17.92 1.35
CA GLN A 171 12.52 -18.55 0.61
C GLN A 171 13.25 -17.53 -0.25
N ARG A 172 14.55 -17.75 -0.47
CA ARG A 172 15.31 -16.93 -1.42
C ARG A 172 14.97 -17.39 -2.83
N ILE A 173 15.05 -16.47 -3.79
CA ILE A 173 14.88 -16.81 -5.21
C ILE A 173 15.85 -17.92 -5.64
N HIS A 174 17.09 -17.88 -5.14
CA HIS A 174 18.11 -18.90 -5.46
C HIS A 174 17.75 -20.32 -4.98
N ASP A 175 17.03 -20.45 -3.86
CA ASP A 175 16.67 -21.75 -3.28
C ASP A 175 15.62 -22.50 -4.13
N LYS A 176 14.98 -21.80 -5.08
CA LYS A 176 13.98 -22.33 -6.02
C LYS A 176 14.29 -21.98 -7.48
N CYS A 177 15.52 -21.58 -7.77
CA CYS A 177 15.94 -21.25 -9.12
C CYS A 177 16.10 -22.53 -9.95
N TYR A 178 15.53 -22.55 -11.16
CA TYR A 178 15.66 -23.68 -12.09
C TYR A 178 16.99 -23.68 -12.87
N ARG A 179 17.78 -22.61 -12.74
CA ARG A 179 19.09 -22.44 -13.34
C ARG A 179 20.18 -22.60 -12.29
#